data_AF-A0A829QFR2-F1
#
_entry.id   AF-A0A829QFR2-F1
#
_cell.length_a   1.000
_cell.length_b   1.000
_cell.length_c   1.000
_cell.angle_alpha   90.00
_cell.angle_beta   90.00
_cell.angle_gamma   90.00
#
_symmetry.space_group_name_H-M   'P 1'
#
loop_
_entity.id
_entity.type
_entity.pdbx_description
1 polymer ?
#
loop_
_entity_poly.entity_id
_entity_poly.type
_entity_poly.pdbx_seq_one_letter_code
_entity_poly.pdbx_strand_id
1 'polypeptide(L)' 'MDYSYINHLVVNDGVIACRFGDSADDAATAILADEYPGRRVVTVDAREIFARGGGIHCITQQQPTAS' A
#
# COMPACT_ATOMS: atom_id res chain seq x y z
N MET A 1 -15.23 -7.92 -5.69
CA MET A 1 -13.89 -8.02 -5.09
C MET A 1 -13.83 -6.93 -4.05
N ASP A 2 -13.57 -7.29 -2.79
CA ASP A 2 -13.48 -6.30 -1.72
C ASP A 2 -12.05 -5.76 -1.69
N TYR A 3 -11.83 -4.67 -2.41
CA TYR A 3 -10.54 -3.97 -2.44
C TYR A 3 -10.32 -3.21 -1.13
N SER A 4 -9.08 -3.25 -0.63
CA SER A 4 -8.70 -2.60 0.62
C SER A 4 -7.43 -1.78 0.43
N TYR A 5 -7.57 -0.45 0.56
CA TYR A 5 -6.44 0.49 0.57
C TYR A 5 -5.58 0.39 1.84
N ILE A 6 -6.12 -0.21 2.92
CA ILE A 6 -5.39 -0.48 4.18
C ILE A 6 -4.31 -1.54 3.97
N ASN A 7 -4.38 -2.34 2.89
CA ASN A 7 -3.43 -3.41 2.62
C ASN A 7 -2.11 -2.91 2.01
N HIS A 8 -1.66 -1.70 2.38
CA HIS A 8 -0.37 -1.12 1.99
C HIS A 8 0.79 -1.68 2.81
N LEU A 9 2.02 -1.46 2.34
CA LEU A 9 3.25 -1.78 3.08
C LEU A 9 4.01 -0.50 3.43
N VAL A 10 4.41 -0.34 4.68
CA VAL A 10 5.36 0.71 5.10
C VAL A 10 6.77 0.15 5.07
N VAL A 11 7.69 0.88 4.44
CA VAL A 11 9.15 0.62 4.44
C VAL A 11 9.88 1.83 5.04
N ASN A 12 11.21 1.76 5.16
CA ASN A 12 12.03 2.79 5.82
C ASN A 12 11.66 4.21 5.33
N ASP A 13 11.84 4.47 4.04
CA ASP A 13 11.68 5.80 3.43
C ASP A 13 10.40 5.92 2.56
N GLY A 14 9.46 4.98 2.70
CA GLY A 14 8.35 4.89 1.76
C GLY A 14 7.13 4.10 2.22
N VAL A 15 6.08 4.21 1.42
CA VAL A 15 4.84 3.45 1.54
C VAL A 15 4.48 2.89 0.17
N ILE A 16 4.28 1.58 0.07
CA ILE A 16 3.78 0.92 -1.13
C ILE A 16 2.25 0.81 -1.00
N ALA A 17 1.54 1.71 -1.68
CA ALA A 17 0.09 1.83 -1.65
C ALA A 17 -0.60 0.99 -2.73
N CYS A 18 -1.82 0.54 -2.43
CA CYS A 18 -2.67 -0.11 -3.41
C CYS A 18 -3.26 0.90 -4.39
N ARG A 19 -3.39 0.50 -5.65
CA ARG A 19 -4.20 1.16 -6.67
C ARG A 19 -5.13 0.14 -7.31
N PHE A 20 -6.39 0.49 -7.50
CA PHE A 20 -7.41 -0.40 -8.06
C PHE A 20 -8.05 0.14 -9.36
N GLY A 21 -7.69 1.35 -9.78
CA GLY A 21 -8.27 1.99 -10.96
C GLY A 21 -9.69 2.50 -10.74
N ASP A 22 -10.05 2.76 -9.47
CA ASP A 22 -11.33 3.36 -9.10
C ASP A 22 -11.16 4.81 -8.64
N SER A 23 -12.28 5.50 -8.41
CA SER A 23 -12.29 6.92 -8.06
C SER A 23 -11.67 7.25 -6.69
N ALA A 24 -11.43 6.25 -5.83
CA ALA A 24 -10.86 6.44 -4.50
C ALA A 24 -9.32 6.36 -4.49
N ASP A 25 -8.68 5.95 -5.60
CA ASP A 25 -7.21 5.77 -5.70
C ASP A 25 -6.44 7.02 -5.22
N ASP A 26 -6.82 8.18 -5.75
CA ASP A 26 -6.10 9.42 -5.50
C ASP A 26 -6.35 9.91 -4.06
N ALA A 27 -7.58 9.73 -3.54
CA ALA A 27 -7.91 10.06 -2.16
C ALA A 27 -7.16 9.17 -1.17
N ALA A 28 -7.09 7.86 -1.42
CA ALA A 28 -6.34 6.93 -0.59
C ALA A 28 -4.84 7.23 -0.60
N THR A 29 -4.28 7.56 -1.77
CA THR A 29 -2.87 7.94 -1.91
C THR A 29 -2.56 9.23 -1.14
N ALA A 30 -3.45 10.23 -1.21
CA ALA A 30 -3.30 11.48 -0.46
C ALA A 30 -3.34 11.26 1.06
N ILE A 31 -4.31 10.47 1.55
CA ILE A 31 -4.39 10.11 2.98
C ILE A 31 -3.11 9.43 3.45
N LEU A 32 -2.58 8.47 2.68
CA LEU A 32 -1.32 7.80 3.04
C LEU A 32 -0.13 8.76 3.05
N ALA A 33 -0.11 9.78 2.18
CA ALA A 33 0.96 10.77 2.17
C ALA A 33 0.90 11.67 3.41
N ASP A 34 -0.31 12.05 3.85
CA ASP A 34 -0.53 12.87 5.04
C ASP A 34 -0.22 12.10 6.34
N GLU A 35 -0.60 10.81 6.41
CA GLU A 35 -0.38 9.97 7.60
C GLU A 35 1.07 9.47 7.77
N TYR A 36 1.87 9.47 6.70
CA TYR A 36 3.28 9.06 6.73
C TYR A 36 4.23 10.19 6.29
N PRO A 37 4.32 11.29 7.08
CA PRO A 37 5.15 12.42 6.73
C PRO A 37 6.62 12.01 6.60
N GLY A 38 7.29 12.52 5.56
CA GLY A 38 8.68 12.20 5.24
C GLY A 38 8.89 10.87 4.50
N ARG A 39 7.83 10.08 4.26
CA ARG A 39 7.90 8.87 3.41
C ARG A 39 7.33 9.14 2.03
N ARG A 40 7.95 8.53 1.01
CA ARG A 40 7.43 8.56 -0.37
C ARG A 40 6.32 7.51 -0.55
N VAL A 41 5.12 7.94 -0.90
CA VAL A 41 4.04 7.02 -1.32
C VAL A 41 4.24 6.63 -2.78
N VAL A 42 4.29 5.32 -3.06
CA VAL A 42 4.37 4.74 -4.40
C VAL A 42 3.22 3.76 -4.58
N THR A 43 2.43 3.93 -5.64
CA THR A 43 1.25 3.10 -5.90
C THR A 43 1.57 1.91 -6.80
N VAL A 44 0.95 0.76 -6.54
CA VAL A 44 1.02 -0.45 -7.37
C VAL A 44 -0.39 -0.91 -7.73
N ASP A 45 -0.62 -1.33 -8.98
CA ASP A 45 -1.87 -2.00 -9.37
C ASP A 45 -1.99 -3.33 -8.61
N ALA A 46 -2.89 -3.35 -7.63
CA ALA A 46 -3.03 -4.45 -6.68
C ALA A 46 -4.14 -5.44 -7.07
N ARG A 47 -4.87 -5.21 -8.17
CA ARG A 47 -6.04 -6.01 -8.55
C ARG A 47 -5.72 -7.50 -8.72
N GLU A 48 -4.60 -7.82 -9.35
CA GLU A 48 -4.16 -9.21 -9.57
C GLU A 48 -3.78 -9.93 -8.27
N ILE A 49 -3.31 -9.20 -7.25
CA ILE A 49 -3.02 -9.76 -5.92
C ILE A 49 -4.34 -10.05 -5.20
N PHE A 50 -5.27 -9.09 -5.23
CA PHE A 50 -6.61 -9.22 -4.63
C PHE A 50 -7.45 -10.31 -5.29
N ALA A 51 -7.30 -10.52 -6.60
CA ALA A 51 -7.93 -11.63 -7.30
C ALA A 51 -7.52 -13.02 -6.78
N ARG A 52 -6.40 -13.09 -6.03
CA ARG A 52 -5.86 -14.32 -5.42
C ARG A 52 -6.08 -14.39 -3.90
N GLY A 53 -6.87 -13.48 -3.34
CA GLY A 53 -7.31 -13.52 -1.93
C GLY A 53 -6.42 -12.79 -0.93
N GLY A 54 -5.51 -11.92 -1.38
CA GLY A 54 -4.67 -11.10 -0.48
C GLY A 54 -4.32 -9.75 -1.08
N GLY A 55 -3.55 -8.92 -0.37
CA GLY A 55 -2.99 -7.68 -0.93
C GLY A 55 -1.49 -7.56 -0.65
N ILE A 56 -0.93 -6.37 -0.87
CA ILE A 56 0.51 -6.09 -0.73
C ILE A 56 1.00 -6.44 0.69
N HIS A 57 0.28 -6.03 1.73
CA HIS A 57 0.58 -6.37 3.12
C HIS A 57 0.58 -7.89 3.35
N CYS A 58 -0.38 -8.62 2.77
CA CYS A 58 -0.51 -10.06 2.97
C CYS A 58 0.65 -10.88 2.39
N ILE A 59 1.36 -10.35 1.39
CA ILE A 59 2.43 -11.07 0.67
C ILE A 59 3.84 -10.55 1.02
N THR A 60 3.97 -9.73 2.05
CA THR A 60 5.23 -9.11 2.46
C THR A 60 5.48 -9.35 3.94
N GLN A 61 6.75 -9.39 4.33
CA GLN A 61 7.16 -9.49 5.73
C GLN A 61 8.43 -8.66 5.93
N GLN A 62 8.35 -7.58 6.71
CA GLN A 62 9.48 -6.73 7.01
C GLN A 62 10.42 -7.38 8.03
N GLN A 63 11.73 -7.21 7.84
CA GLN A 63 12.77 -7.56 8.80
C GLN A 63 13.51 -6.28 9.24
N PRO A 64 13.44 -5.89 10.53
CA PRO A 64 14.16 -4.73 11.04
C PRO A 64 15.67 -4.93 10.96
N THR A 65 16.43 -3.92 10.57
CA THR A 65 17.90 -3.99 10.63
C THR A 65 18.37 -4.27 12.06
N ALA A 66 19.41 -5.10 12.20
CA ALA A 66 20.05 -5.29 13.50
C ALA A 66 20.58 -3.92 13.99
N SER A 67 20.32 -3.63 15.27
CA SER A 67 20.79 -2.44 15.97
C SER A 67 22.29 -2.48 16.20
#